data_AF-A0A1W9SSX2-F1
#
_entry.id   AF-A0A1W9SSX2-F1
#
_cell.length_a   1.000
_cell.length_b   1.000
_cell.length_c   1.000
_cell.angle_alpha   90.00
_cell.angle_beta   90.00
_cell.angle_gamma   90.00
#
_symmetry.space_group_name_H-M   'P 1'
#
loop_
_entity.id
_entity.type
_entity.pdbx_description
1 polymer ?
#
loop_
_entity_poly.entity_id
_entity_poly.type
_entity_poly.pdbx_seq_one_letter_code
_entity_poly.pdbx_strand_id
1 'polypeptide(L)'
;MAKKKYILLIIFLIFSIKSFTQKKEIVEIKFPPIILENIETEIHFLFKEKISDKKDFPILINKNQIFLEIKNQKAILKKKFISKGKIIFEINGQKIEKKISPIPLWFSILPPFFAILIALIFQEVFVALFVGIWSGTFIIFFYNQENIFFAFFKSLFAVVDNYFIRSLNNESHLSIIIFSMLIGGMVGIITKNGGMKGVVNFLSKYANTRKSGQLITWLLGIAIFFDDYANTLVVGNTMRAVTDKLKISREKLAYIVDSTAAPVVSIAFVTTWIGAELSYIQDGINVLGIKESAYSVFINSLRFSFYPIFTLIFILLLILLEKDFGPMYTAEKKAIKLKTIKKSAKIDKKKFLSEKWYNAFFPVLTIIFGTLCGLLYTGWNQEVWDNENINFLSKISNIIGNSNSYKSLIWASLLGVVLSIFMTISQKIMSLKDTIESLIGGFKLMFSTILILSLAWSLAYITEDLHTADFISNNLIELNVSPYYMPALTFILSAMVAFSTGSSWGTMAII
;
A
#
# COMPACT_ATOMS: atom_id res chain seq x y z
N MET A 1 -22.94 -2.81 -55.01
CA MET A 1 -22.59 -3.20 -53.62
C MET A 1 -22.29 -4.70 -53.42
N ALA A 2 -22.71 -5.62 -54.30
CA ALA A 2 -22.50 -7.07 -54.09
C ALA A 2 -21.03 -7.56 -54.26
N LYS A 3 -20.23 -6.98 -55.18
CA LYS A 3 -18.85 -7.43 -55.45
C LYS A 3 -17.85 -7.21 -54.28
N LYS A 4 -18.05 -6.22 -53.40
CA LYS A 4 -17.17 -5.97 -52.24
C LYS A 4 -17.34 -6.98 -51.10
N LYS A 5 -18.54 -7.58 -50.95
CA LYS A 5 -18.79 -8.61 -49.92
C LYS A 5 -18.10 -9.94 -50.26
N TYR A 6 -18.01 -10.32 -51.52
CA TYR A 6 -17.32 -11.54 -51.94
C TYR A 6 -15.79 -11.45 -51.80
N ILE A 7 -15.20 -10.27 -52.02
CA ILE A 7 -13.76 -10.06 -51.81
C ILE A 7 -13.41 -10.14 -50.32
N LEU A 8 -14.24 -9.58 -49.42
CA LEU A 8 -14.03 -9.72 -47.98
C LEU A 8 -14.19 -11.18 -47.50
N LEU A 9 -15.15 -11.92 -48.07
CA LEU A 9 -15.36 -13.34 -47.74
C LEU A 9 -14.19 -14.22 -48.22
N ILE A 10 -13.63 -13.91 -49.39
CA ILE A 10 -12.45 -14.59 -49.94
C ILE A 10 -11.19 -14.24 -49.12
N ILE A 11 -11.02 -12.99 -48.68
CA ILE A 11 -9.92 -12.60 -47.79
C ILE A 11 -10.04 -13.30 -46.43
N PHE A 12 -11.26 -13.45 -45.90
CA PHE A 12 -11.53 -14.17 -44.65
C PHE A 12 -11.29 -15.68 -44.79
N LEU A 13 -11.66 -16.29 -45.93
CA LEU A 13 -11.37 -17.69 -46.24
C LEU A 13 -9.88 -17.95 -46.47
N ILE A 14 -9.15 -17.02 -47.12
CA ILE A 14 -7.70 -17.12 -47.29
C ILE A 14 -6.97 -16.98 -45.94
N PHE A 15 -7.47 -16.14 -45.03
CA PHE A 15 -6.97 -16.07 -43.64
C PHE A 15 -7.29 -17.35 -42.84
N SER A 16 -8.44 -17.98 -43.08
CA SER A 16 -8.85 -19.20 -42.38
C SER A 16 -8.10 -20.45 -42.87
N ILE A 17 -7.78 -20.53 -44.16
CA ILE A 17 -7.06 -21.68 -44.76
C ILE A 17 -5.57 -21.71 -44.36
N LYS A 18 -4.96 -20.56 -43.99
CA LYS A 18 -3.61 -20.54 -43.40
C LYS A 18 -3.54 -21.15 -41.99
N SER A 19 -4.67 -21.50 -41.36
CA SER A 19 -4.68 -22.09 -40.01
C SER A 19 -4.60 -23.61 -39.95
N PHE A 20 -4.62 -24.34 -41.08
CA PHE A 20 -4.77 -25.80 -41.08
C PHE A 20 -3.54 -26.61 -41.54
N THR A 21 -2.34 -26.08 -41.30
CA THR A 21 -1.09 -26.87 -41.34
C THR A 21 -0.33 -26.75 -40.02
N GLN A 22 -1.02 -26.99 -38.90
CA GLN A 22 -0.33 -27.33 -37.65
C GLN A 22 0.24 -28.75 -37.81
N LYS A 23 1.56 -28.85 -38.06
CA LYS A 23 2.30 -30.06 -37.68
C LYS A 23 1.89 -30.39 -36.24
N LYS A 24 1.50 -31.65 -35.98
CA LYS A 24 1.29 -32.12 -34.60
C LYS A 24 2.58 -31.89 -33.81
N GLU A 25 2.64 -30.79 -33.07
CA GLU A 25 3.72 -30.51 -32.13
C GLU A 25 3.57 -31.50 -30.97
N ILE A 26 4.52 -32.43 -30.88
CA ILE A 26 4.55 -33.47 -29.85
C ILE A 26 4.88 -32.85 -28.48
N VAL A 27 5.56 -31.70 -28.49
CA VAL A 27 6.02 -30.97 -27.30
C VAL A 27 5.72 -29.49 -27.45
N GLU A 28 5.05 -28.90 -26.46
CA GLU A 28 4.85 -27.46 -26.35
C GLU A 28 5.87 -26.90 -25.35
N ILE A 29 6.79 -26.06 -25.81
CA ILE A 29 7.81 -25.43 -24.97
C ILE A 29 7.28 -24.08 -24.48
N LYS A 30 6.92 -24.02 -23.20
CA LYS A 30 6.52 -22.78 -22.54
C LYS A 30 7.74 -22.13 -21.91
N PHE A 31 8.12 -21.00 -22.49
CA PHE A 31 9.10 -20.12 -21.87
C PHE A 31 8.40 -19.22 -20.86
N PRO A 32 9.11 -18.82 -19.80
CA PRO A 32 8.59 -17.80 -18.92
C PRO A 32 8.38 -16.51 -19.72
N PRO A 33 7.38 -15.70 -19.35
CA PRO A 33 7.09 -14.44 -20.03
C PRO A 33 8.21 -13.41 -19.88
N ILE A 34 9.13 -13.62 -18.94
CA ILE A 34 10.22 -12.70 -18.62
C ILE A 34 11.50 -13.54 -18.51
N ILE A 35 12.56 -13.08 -19.17
CA ILE A 35 13.89 -13.70 -19.12
C ILE A 35 14.87 -12.58 -18.78
N LEU A 36 15.52 -12.69 -17.62
CA LEU A 36 16.51 -11.72 -17.13
C LEU A 36 17.92 -12.26 -17.30
N GLU A 37 18.87 -11.35 -17.45
CA GLU A 37 20.29 -11.68 -17.51
C GLU A 37 20.78 -12.20 -16.15
N ASN A 38 21.56 -13.28 -16.17
CA ASN A 38 22.20 -13.90 -15.00
C ASN A 38 21.25 -14.49 -13.92
N ILE A 39 19.93 -14.44 -14.14
CA ILE A 39 18.93 -15.08 -13.29
C ILE A 39 18.57 -16.47 -13.84
N GLU A 40 18.38 -17.44 -12.95
CA GLU A 40 17.92 -18.77 -13.34
C GLU A 40 16.49 -18.71 -13.82
N THR A 41 16.26 -19.15 -15.07
CA THR A 41 14.93 -19.21 -15.64
C THR A 41 14.51 -20.65 -15.87
N GLU A 42 13.27 -20.96 -15.47
CA GLU A 42 12.66 -22.28 -15.64
C GLU A 42 11.93 -22.34 -16.99
N ILE A 43 12.35 -23.26 -17.85
CA ILE A 43 11.70 -23.55 -19.14
C ILE A 43 10.87 -24.81 -18.97
N HIS A 44 9.56 -24.71 -19.19
CA HIS A 44 8.63 -25.83 -19.05
C HIS A 44 8.37 -26.50 -20.40
N PHE A 45 8.60 -27.81 -20.44
CA PHE A 45 8.26 -28.65 -21.58
C PHE A 45 6.98 -29.40 -21.25
N LEU A 46 5.91 -29.16 -22.02
CA LEU A 46 4.64 -29.87 -21.90
C LEU A 46 4.53 -30.89 -23.03
N PHE A 47 4.49 -32.16 -22.68
CA PHE A 47 4.37 -33.24 -23.66
C PHE A 47 2.89 -33.55 -23.88
N LYS A 48 2.41 -33.47 -25.14
CA LYS A 48 0.98 -33.68 -25.48
C LYS A 48 0.59 -35.16 -25.57
N GLU A 49 1.56 -36.05 -25.63
CA GLU A 49 1.35 -37.51 -25.60
C GLU A 49 1.61 -38.06 -24.18
N LYS A 50 0.90 -39.14 -23.81
CA LYS A 50 1.16 -39.86 -22.54
C LYS A 50 2.54 -40.52 -22.58
N ILE A 51 3.57 -39.77 -22.23
CA ILE A 51 4.91 -40.29 -22.00
C ILE A 51 4.97 -40.80 -20.56
N SER A 52 5.33 -42.07 -20.35
CA SER A 52 5.61 -42.61 -19.01
C SER A 52 6.73 -41.83 -18.34
N ASP A 53 6.60 -41.58 -17.03
CA ASP A 53 7.64 -40.92 -16.24
C ASP A 53 9.00 -41.59 -16.49
N LYS A 54 9.96 -40.79 -16.98
CA LYS A 54 11.32 -41.23 -17.29
C LYS A 54 12.28 -40.25 -16.66
N LYS A 55 13.29 -40.78 -15.94
CA LYS A 55 14.31 -39.99 -15.27
C LYS A 55 15.29 -39.31 -16.23
N ASP A 56 15.48 -39.88 -17.42
CA ASP A 56 16.49 -39.43 -18.38
C ASP A 56 15.92 -39.32 -19.81
N PHE A 57 15.08 -38.31 -20.07
CA PHE A 57 14.62 -38.03 -21.42
C PHE A 57 15.63 -37.13 -22.15
N PRO A 58 16.24 -37.58 -23.27
CA PRO A 58 17.27 -36.81 -23.95
C PRO A 58 16.66 -35.68 -24.79
N ILE A 59 17.11 -34.45 -24.54
CA ILE A 59 16.82 -33.28 -25.37
C ILE A 59 18.14 -32.69 -25.88
N LEU A 60 18.21 -32.41 -27.17
CA LEU A 60 19.35 -31.70 -27.76
C LEU A 60 19.10 -30.19 -27.68
N ILE A 61 19.93 -29.48 -26.92
CA ILE A 61 19.90 -28.01 -26.81
C ILE A 61 21.17 -27.46 -27.45
N ASN A 62 21.04 -26.72 -28.55
CA ASN A 62 22.19 -26.21 -29.31
C ASN A 62 23.23 -27.31 -29.64
N LYS A 63 22.77 -28.53 -29.97
CA LYS A 63 23.56 -29.74 -30.24
C LYS A 63 24.17 -30.46 -29.01
N ASN A 64 24.00 -29.93 -27.80
CA ASN A 64 24.41 -30.63 -26.58
C ASN A 64 23.23 -31.43 -26.00
N GLN A 65 23.47 -32.70 -25.71
CA GLN A 65 22.45 -33.58 -25.14
C GLN A 65 22.33 -33.33 -23.65
N ILE A 66 21.12 -32.97 -23.20
CA ILE A 66 20.77 -32.77 -21.79
C ILE A 66 19.66 -33.75 -21.46
N PHE A 67 19.80 -34.47 -20.35
CA PHE A 67 18.78 -35.36 -19.83
C PHE A 67 17.85 -34.59 -18.90
N LEU A 68 16.55 -34.67 -19.15
CA LEU A 68 15.54 -34.09 -18.28
C LEU A 68 14.70 -35.17 -17.61
N GLU A 69 14.38 -34.94 -16.34
CA GLU A 69 13.42 -35.76 -15.61
C GLU A 69 12.00 -35.32 -16.01
N ILE A 70 11.22 -36.26 -16.56
CA ILE A 70 9.79 -36.05 -16.85
C ILE A 70 8.98 -36.54 -15.66
N LYS A 71 8.20 -35.63 -15.06
CA LYS A 71 7.17 -35.95 -14.05
C LYS A 71 5.82 -35.43 -14.52
N ASN A 72 4.81 -36.29 -14.58
CA ASN A 72 3.44 -35.92 -14.98
C ASN A 72 3.38 -35.16 -16.32
N GLN A 73 4.10 -35.64 -17.35
CA GLN A 73 4.16 -35.01 -18.69
C GLN A 73 4.77 -33.59 -18.70
N LYS A 74 5.45 -33.18 -17.63
CA LYS A 74 6.19 -31.93 -17.54
C LYS A 74 7.67 -32.20 -17.32
N ALA A 75 8.52 -31.47 -18.02
CA ALA A 75 9.94 -31.35 -17.68
C ALA A 75 10.30 -29.88 -17.46
N ILE A 76 11.23 -29.64 -16.54
CA ILE A 76 11.69 -28.29 -16.18
C ILE A 76 13.18 -28.22 -16.44
N LEU A 77 13.60 -27.26 -17.26
CA LEU A 77 15.02 -26.94 -17.44
C LEU A 77 15.32 -25.60 -16.77
N LYS A 78 16.27 -25.60 -15.82
CA LYS A 78 16.82 -24.37 -15.25
C LYS A 78 18.03 -23.93 -16.08
N LYS A 79 17.98 -22.72 -16.64
CA LYS A 79 19.10 -22.16 -17.40
C LYS A 79 19.26 -20.67 -17.15
N LYS A 80 20.52 -20.25 -16.98
CA LYS A 80 20.91 -18.83 -16.96
C LYS A 80 21.20 -18.36 -18.38
N PHE A 81 20.71 -17.17 -18.68
CA PHE A 81 20.96 -16.52 -19.96
C PHE A 81 21.87 -15.31 -19.76
N ILE A 82 22.97 -15.26 -20.51
CA ILE A 82 24.00 -14.22 -20.37
C ILE A 82 23.92 -13.22 -21.52
N SER A 83 23.54 -13.66 -22.72
CA SER A 83 23.54 -12.81 -23.90
C SER A 83 22.42 -13.16 -24.87
N LYS A 84 22.13 -12.21 -25.77
CA LYS A 84 21.18 -12.42 -26.86
C LYS A 84 21.64 -13.62 -27.69
N GLY A 85 20.76 -14.60 -27.84
CA GLY A 85 21.10 -15.86 -28.47
C GLY A 85 19.91 -16.56 -29.09
N LYS A 86 20.20 -17.51 -29.96
CA LYS A 86 19.21 -18.47 -30.46
C LYS A 86 19.37 -19.75 -29.65
N ILE A 87 18.27 -20.27 -29.13
CA ILE A 87 18.22 -21.63 -28.60
C ILE A 87 17.43 -22.49 -29.57
N ILE A 88 18.09 -23.55 -30.02
CA ILE A 88 17.50 -24.59 -30.85
C ILE A 88 17.28 -25.79 -29.94
N PHE A 89 16.01 -26.15 -29.75
CA PHE A 89 15.60 -27.38 -29.10
C PHE A 89 15.33 -28.42 -30.19
N GLU A 90 15.98 -29.57 -30.09
CA GLU A 90 15.75 -30.70 -30.98
C GLU A 90 15.25 -31.89 -30.16
N ILE A 91 13.98 -32.25 -30.37
CA ILE A 91 13.27 -33.30 -29.64
C ILE A 91 12.66 -34.25 -30.69
N ASN A 92 13.05 -35.53 -30.69
CA ASN A 92 12.58 -36.55 -31.64
C ASN A 92 12.58 -36.08 -33.12
N GLY A 93 13.61 -35.35 -33.54
CA GLY A 93 13.75 -34.83 -34.91
C GLY A 93 12.94 -33.56 -35.24
N GLN A 94 12.15 -33.02 -34.30
CA GLN A 94 11.55 -31.69 -34.42
C GLN A 94 12.51 -30.62 -33.89
N LYS A 95 12.86 -29.65 -34.73
CA LYS A 95 13.67 -28.47 -34.36
C LYS A 95 12.75 -27.29 -34.06
N ILE A 96 12.78 -26.82 -32.82
CA ILE A 96 12.10 -25.61 -32.37
C ILE A 96 13.17 -24.56 -32.07
N GLU A 97 13.22 -23.50 -32.87
CA GLU A 97 14.14 -22.39 -32.67
C GLU A 97 13.42 -21.24 -31.98
N LYS A 98 13.99 -20.76 -30.86
CA LYS A 98 13.54 -19.52 -30.22
C LYS A 98 14.71 -18.57 -30.04
N LYS A 99 14.55 -17.36 -30.57
CA LYS A 99 15.46 -16.24 -30.27
C LYS A 99 15.13 -15.73 -28.87
N ILE A 100 16.15 -15.52 -28.05
CA ILE A 100 16.01 -15.07 -26.67
C ILE A 100 16.85 -13.81 -26.51
N SER A 101 16.24 -12.78 -25.93
CA SER A 101 16.88 -11.51 -25.61
C SER A 101 16.66 -11.27 -24.12
N PRO A 102 17.60 -11.71 -23.26
CA PRO A 102 17.48 -11.49 -21.83
C PRO A 102 17.49 -10.00 -21.53
N ILE A 103 16.67 -9.57 -20.57
CA ILE A 103 16.64 -8.19 -20.06
C ILE A 103 17.85 -8.01 -19.14
N PRO A 104 18.74 -7.02 -19.41
CA PRO A 104 19.80 -6.67 -18.49
C PRO A 104 19.27 -6.32 -17.11
N LEU A 105 19.89 -6.86 -16.06
CA LEU A 105 19.35 -6.78 -14.71
C LEU A 105 19.22 -5.34 -14.18
N TRP A 106 20.09 -4.42 -14.61
CA TRP A 106 20.02 -3.00 -14.23
C TRP A 106 18.78 -2.27 -14.75
N PHE A 107 18.11 -2.79 -15.79
CA PHE A 107 16.84 -2.22 -16.26
C PHE A 107 15.70 -2.39 -15.24
N SER A 108 15.85 -3.30 -14.27
CA SER A 108 14.87 -3.51 -13.19
C SER A 108 14.68 -2.27 -12.29
N ILE A 109 15.67 -1.37 -12.21
CA ILE A 109 15.56 -0.12 -11.44
C ILE A 109 14.79 0.96 -12.18
N LEU A 110 14.69 0.90 -13.52
CA LEU A 110 14.05 1.97 -14.28
C LEU A 110 12.60 2.24 -13.87
N PRO A 111 11.74 1.22 -13.62
CA PRO A 111 10.37 1.46 -13.17
C PRO A 111 10.24 2.29 -11.89
N PRO A 112 10.84 1.91 -10.74
CA PRO A 112 10.78 2.74 -9.54
C PRO A 112 11.53 4.07 -9.72
N PHE A 113 12.63 4.10 -10.48
CA PHE A 113 13.33 5.35 -10.77
C PHE A 113 12.44 6.35 -11.53
N PHE A 114 11.73 5.91 -12.56
CA PHE A 114 10.80 6.77 -13.30
C PHE A 114 9.62 7.18 -12.44
N ALA A 115 9.09 6.29 -11.58
CA ALA A 115 8.06 6.68 -10.61
C ALA A 115 8.54 7.83 -9.72
N ILE A 116 9.72 7.71 -9.10
CA ILE A 116 10.31 8.77 -8.28
C ILE A 116 10.57 10.04 -9.11
N LEU A 117 11.20 9.93 -10.26
CA LEU A 117 11.55 11.08 -11.10
C LEU A 117 10.31 11.86 -11.54
N ILE A 118 9.27 11.18 -12.01
CA ILE A 118 8.02 11.80 -12.43
C ILE A 118 7.30 12.41 -11.23
N ALA A 119 7.33 11.77 -10.07
CA ALA A 119 6.79 12.32 -8.83
C ALA A 119 7.49 13.63 -8.43
N LEU A 120 8.82 13.70 -8.58
CA LEU A 120 9.60 14.91 -8.29
C LEU A 120 9.36 16.04 -9.30
N ILE A 121 9.17 15.72 -10.59
CA ILE A 121 8.98 16.71 -11.66
C ILE A 121 7.53 17.22 -11.72
N PHE A 122 6.56 16.30 -11.78
CA PHE A 122 5.16 16.62 -12.03
C PHE A 122 4.34 16.83 -10.76
N GLN A 123 4.88 16.49 -9.59
CA GLN A 123 4.20 16.63 -8.29
C GLN A 123 2.87 15.87 -8.23
N GLU A 124 2.73 14.80 -9.03
CA GLU A 124 1.48 14.05 -9.21
C GLU A 124 1.70 12.54 -9.08
N VAL A 125 1.13 11.96 -8.03
CA VAL A 125 1.37 10.55 -7.63
C VAL A 125 0.80 9.55 -8.63
N PHE A 126 -0.43 9.79 -9.12
CA PHE A 126 -1.09 8.86 -10.04
C PHE A 126 -0.31 8.72 -11.35
N VAL A 127 0.18 9.84 -11.87
CA VAL A 127 0.98 9.87 -13.10
C VAL A 127 2.33 9.19 -12.86
N ALA A 128 2.96 9.46 -11.73
CA ALA A 128 4.22 8.83 -11.34
C ALA A 128 4.14 7.29 -11.29
N LEU A 129 3.16 6.75 -10.56
CA LEU A 129 2.97 5.31 -10.47
C LEU A 129 2.62 4.70 -11.83
N PHE A 130 1.74 5.34 -12.60
CA PHE A 130 1.37 4.87 -13.94
C PHE A 130 2.58 4.79 -14.87
N VAL A 131 3.39 5.85 -14.93
CA VAL A 131 4.60 5.88 -15.77
C VAL A 131 5.64 4.88 -15.29
N GLY A 132 5.78 4.69 -13.97
CA GLY A 132 6.62 3.64 -13.40
C GLY A 132 6.22 2.25 -13.91
N ILE A 133 4.96 1.86 -13.72
CA ILE A 133 4.43 0.54 -14.16
C ILE A 133 4.59 0.40 -15.68
N TRP A 134 4.20 1.43 -16.43
CA TRP A 134 4.26 1.43 -17.88
C TRP A 134 5.68 1.28 -18.42
N SER A 135 6.67 1.92 -17.78
CA SER A 135 8.07 1.76 -18.17
C SER A 135 8.55 0.32 -17.97
N GLY A 136 8.11 -0.36 -16.90
CA GLY A 136 8.43 -1.76 -16.64
C GLY A 136 7.77 -2.71 -17.63
N THR A 137 6.47 -2.53 -17.90
CA THR A 137 5.79 -3.33 -18.93
C THR A 137 6.40 -3.10 -20.30
N PHE A 138 6.80 -1.86 -20.62
CA PHE A 138 7.47 -1.54 -21.88
C PHE A 138 8.79 -2.29 -22.03
N ILE A 139 9.63 -2.32 -20.99
CA ILE A 139 10.87 -3.10 -20.99
C ILE A 139 10.58 -4.59 -21.24
N ILE A 140 9.59 -5.16 -20.55
CA ILE A 140 9.21 -6.57 -20.71
C ILE A 140 8.78 -6.88 -22.15
N PHE A 141 7.85 -6.12 -22.72
CA PHE A 141 7.35 -6.38 -24.08
C PHE A 141 8.41 -6.09 -25.16
N PHE A 142 9.25 -5.08 -24.95
CA PHE A 142 10.34 -4.76 -25.87
C PHE A 142 11.36 -5.91 -25.97
N TYR A 143 11.76 -6.50 -24.84
CA TYR A 143 12.70 -7.62 -24.81
C TYR A 143 12.08 -8.96 -25.22
N ASN A 144 10.76 -9.08 -25.14
CA ASN A 144 9.99 -10.18 -25.74
C ASN A 144 9.91 -10.13 -27.29
N GLN A 145 10.71 -9.26 -27.93
CA GLN A 145 10.85 -9.14 -29.39
C GLN A 145 9.59 -8.68 -30.11
N GLU A 146 8.75 -7.94 -29.42
CA GLU A 146 7.69 -7.20 -30.09
C GLU A 146 8.28 -5.98 -30.81
N ASN A 147 7.69 -5.62 -31.94
CA ASN A 147 8.01 -4.37 -32.61
C ASN A 147 7.77 -3.19 -31.65
N ILE A 148 8.65 -2.18 -31.63
CA ILE A 148 8.60 -1.09 -30.65
C ILE A 148 7.23 -0.39 -30.56
N PHE A 149 6.57 -0.22 -31.70
CA PHE A 149 5.21 0.34 -31.78
C PHE A 149 4.18 -0.56 -31.09
N PHE A 150 4.22 -1.87 -31.34
CA PHE A 150 3.31 -2.81 -30.69
C PHE A 150 3.63 -2.96 -29.20
N ALA A 151 4.92 -2.99 -28.83
CA ALA A 151 5.37 -3.02 -27.45
C ALA A 151 4.86 -1.81 -26.68
N PHE A 152 4.86 -0.61 -27.26
CA PHE A 152 4.31 0.61 -26.66
C PHE A 152 2.81 0.47 -26.32
N PHE A 153 1.98 0.01 -27.26
CA PHE A 153 0.54 -0.12 -27.00
C PHE A 153 0.21 -1.30 -26.07
N LYS A 154 0.88 -2.45 -26.26
CA LYS A 154 0.68 -3.60 -25.39
C LYS A 154 1.14 -3.35 -23.96
N SER A 155 2.27 -2.66 -23.78
CA SER A 155 2.72 -2.25 -22.45
C SER A 155 1.75 -1.32 -21.75
N LEU A 156 1.15 -0.38 -22.49
CA LEU A 156 0.13 0.52 -21.97
C LEU A 156 -1.12 -0.24 -21.51
N PHE A 157 -1.61 -1.19 -22.32
CA PHE A 157 -2.76 -2.02 -21.95
C PHE A 157 -2.43 -2.96 -20.79
N ALA A 158 -1.21 -3.50 -20.76
CA ALA A 158 -0.72 -4.37 -19.70
C ALA A 158 -0.75 -3.74 -18.30
N VAL A 159 -0.60 -2.42 -18.21
CA VAL A 159 -0.75 -1.69 -16.94
C VAL A 159 -2.12 -2.02 -16.32
N VAL A 160 -3.18 -1.98 -17.13
CA VAL A 160 -4.56 -2.13 -16.66
C VAL A 160 -5.00 -3.60 -16.70
N ASP A 161 -4.81 -4.29 -17.82
CA ASP A 161 -5.38 -5.63 -18.05
C ASP A 161 -4.68 -6.75 -17.26
N ASN A 162 -3.43 -6.52 -16.85
CA ASN A 162 -2.63 -7.50 -16.15
C ASN A 162 -2.28 -7.00 -14.76
N TYR A 163 -1.46 -5.96 -14.64
CA TYR A 163 -0.88 -5.56 -13.35
C TYR A 163 -1.90 -4.94 -12.39
N PHE A 164 -2.82 -4.10 -12.89
CA PHE A 164 -3.89 -3.53 -12.06
C PHE A 164 -4.95 -4.58 -11.69
N ILE A 165 -5.31 -5.48 -12.60
CA ILE A 165 -6.21 -6.60 -12.25
C ILE A 165 -5.55 -7.55 -11.26
N ARG A 166 -4.26 -7.87 -11.43
CA ARG A 166 -3.48 -8.71 -10.50
C ARG A 166 -3.43 -8.09 -9.11
N SER A 167 -3.26 -6.77 -8.98
CA SER A 167 -3.28 -6.08 -7.69
C SER A 167 -4.62 -6.15 -6.99
N LEU A 168 -5.73 -6.06 -7.73
CA LEU A 168 -7.08 -6.21 -7.19
C LEU A 168 -7.50 -7.66 -6.96
N ASN A 169 -6.87 -8.65 -7.59
CA ASN A 169 -7.21 -10.07 -7.45
C ASN A 169 -6.41 -10.80 -6.35
N ASN A 170 -5.72 -10.05 -5.48
CA ASN A 170 -5.02 -10.59 -4.32
C ASN A 170 -5.93 -10.53 -3.09
N GLU A 171 -6.14 -11.65 -2.39
CA GLU A 171 -7.01 -11.74 -1.21
C GLU A 171 -6.58 -10.80 -0.07
N SER A 172 -5.27 -10.65 0.13
CA SER A 172 -4.71 -9.75 1.16
C SER A 172 -4.99 -8.29 0.80
N HIS A 173 -4.75 -7.90 -0.46
CA HIS A 173 -5.03 -6.55 -0.95
C HIS A 173 -6.52 -6.22 -0.90
N LEU A 174 -7.39 -7.16 -1.30
CA LEU A 174 -8.85 -6.99 -1.19
C LEU A 174 -9.29 -6.81 0.26
N SER A 175 -8.71 -7.61 1.17
CA SER A 175 -8.96 -7.46 2.60
C SER A 175 -8.60 -6.05 3.07
N ILE A 176 -7.49 -5.51 2.56
CA ILE A 176 -7.03 -4.15 2.87
C ILE A 176 -8.01 -3.08 2.37
N ILE A 177 -8.44 -3.20 1.13
CA ILE A 177 -9.43 -2.30 0.52
C ILE A 177 -10.71 -2.29 1.35
N ILE A 178 -11.22 -3.47 1.72
CA ILE A 178 -12.49 -3.61 2.45
C ILE A 178 -12.38 -2.97 3.84
N PHE A 179 -11.38 -3.32 4.65
CA PHE A 179 -11.31 -2.76 6.00
C PHE A 179 -11.01 -1.25 5.95
N SER A 180 -10.16 -0.76 5.03
CA SER A 180 -9.88 0.68 4.88
C SER A 180 -11.14 1.46 4.51
N MET A 181 -11.95 0.92 3.59
CA MET A 181 -13.28 1.48 3.31
C MET A 181 -14.14 1.50 4.56
N LEU A 182 -14.25 0.39 5.30
CA LEU A 182 -15.06 0.32 6.52
C LEU A 182 -14.63 1.34 7.59
N ILE A 183 -13.32 1.50 7.84
CA ILE A 183 -12.81 2.53 8.77
C ILE A 183 -13.16 3.92 8.24
N GLY A 184 -12.91 4.22 6.96
CA GLY A 184 -13.30 5.50 6.36
C GLY A 184 -14.80 5.78 6.46
N GLY A 185 -15.63 4.76 6.27
CA GLY A 185 -17.09 4.83 6.43
C GLY A 185 -17.51 5.11 7.87
N MET A 186 -16.90 4.43 8.85
CA MET A 186 -17.10 4.72 10.27
C MET A 186 -16.71 6.17 10.59
N VAL A 187 -15.53 6.62 10.13
CA VAL A 187 -15.05 8.00 10.30
C VAL A 187 -16.05 9.00 9.71
N GLY A 188 -16.61 8.70 8.54
CA GLY A 188 -17.68 9.48 7.91
C GLY A 188 -18.93 9.61 8.81
N ILE A 189 -19.39 8.50 9.39
CA ILE A 189 -20.54 8.49 10.32
C ILE A 189 -20.22 9.31 11.58
N ILE A 190 -19.12 9.02 12.28
CA ILE A 190 -18.81 9.66 13.57
C ILE A 190 -18.46 11.15 13.43
N THR A 191 -17.99 11.57 12.25
CA THR A 191 -17.80 12.98 11.93
C THR A 191 -19.14 13.69 11.74
N LYS A 192 -20.09 13.05 11.04
CA LYS A 192 -21.42 13.64 10.75
C LYS A 192 -22.38 13.60 11.94
N ASN A 193 -22.37 12.52 12.73
CA ASN A 193 -23.20 12.40 13.93
C ASN A 193 -22.71 13.29 15.10
N GLY A 194 -21.55 13.96 14.91
CA GLY A 194 -20.96 14.93 15.83
C GLY A 194 -20.15 14.31 16.99
N GLY A 195 -19.83 13.02 16.93
CA GLY A 195 -18.97 12.34 17.90
C GLY A 195 -17.59 13.00 18.02
N MET A 196 -16.96 13.32 16.88
CA MET A 196 -15.65 13.98 16.83
C MET A 196 -15.66 15.34 17.51
N LYS A 197 -16.70 16.14 17.22
CA LYS A 197 -16.89 17.45 17.85
C LYS A 197 -17.18 17.32 19.34
N GLY A 198 -17.88 16.27 19.75
CA GLY A 198 -18.10 15.93 21.15
C GLY A 198 -16.80 15.67 21.91
N VAL A 199 -15.83 14.96 21.31
CA VAL A 199 -14.48 14.75 21.89
C VAL A 199 -13.77 16.09 22.08
N VAL A 200 -13.80 16.96 21.07
CA VAL A 200 -13.20 18.31 21.17
C VAL A 200 -13.87 19.15 22.25
N ASN A 201 -15.21 19.17 22.31
CA ASN A 201 -15.94 19.94 23.32
C ASN A 201 -15.68 19.42 24.74
N PHE A 202 -15.51 18.11 24.90
CA PHE A 202 -15.19 17.49 26.18
C PHE A 202 -13.80 17.90 26.69
N LEU A 203 -12.79 18.02 25.83
CA LEU A 203 -11.44 18.39 26.24
C LEU A 203 -11.18 19.91 26.24
N SER A 204 -11.83 20.66 25.34
CA SER A 204 -11.63 22.12 25.22
C SER A 204 -12.06 22.92 26.45
N LYS A 205 -12.91 22.38 27.33
CA LYS A 205 -13.25 23.02 28.62
C LYS A 205 -12.05 23.20 29.56
N TYR A 206 -10.96 22.47 29.34
CA TYR A 206 -9.71 22.59 30.11
C TYR A 206 -8.71 23.59 29.49
N ALA A 207 -9.02 24.14 28.31
CA ALA A 207 -8.22 25.13 27.60
C ALA A 207 -8.46 26.57 28.14
N ASN A 208 -8.02 26.82 29.37
CA ASN A 208 -8.21 28.12 30.05
C ASN A 208 -7.05 29.10 29.87
N THR A 209 -5.84 28.61 29.58
CA THR A 209 -4.61 29.41 29.45
C THR A 209 -3.96 29.15 28.09
N ARG A 210 -2.99 29.98 27.66
CA ARG A 210 -2.26 29.74 26.41
C ARG A 210 -1.59 28.37 26.38
N LYS A 211 -0.84 28.06 27.44
CA LYS A 211 -0.18 26.77 27.60
C LYS A 211 -1.19 25.62 27.61
N SER A 212 -2.24 25.71 28.42
CA SER A 212 -3.24 24.64 28.48
C SER A 212 -4.05 24.51 27.18
N GLY A 213 -4.29 25.60 26.45
CA GLY A 213 -4.93 25.56 25.14
C GLY A 213 -4.09 24.81 24.11
N GLN A 214 -2.79 25.07 24.06
CA GLN A 214 -1.87 24.32 23.19
C GLN A 214 -1.75 22.85 23.62
N LEU A 215 -1.65 22.57 24.91
CA LEU A 215 -1.61 21.20 25.44
C LEU A 215 -2.88 20.43 25.07
N ILE A 216 -4.06 21.04 25.22
CA ILE A 216 -5.33 20.41 24.87
C ILE A 216 -5.44 20.18 23.36
N THR A 217 -5.00 21.12 22.52
CA THR A 217 -4.91 20.88 21.08
C THR A 217 -4.02 19.69 20.75
N TRP A 218 -2.84 19.60 21.37
CA TRP A 218 -1.91 18.48 21.19
C TRP A 218 -2.51 17.15 21.67
N LEU A 219 -3.17 17.15 22.84
CA LEU A 219 -3.86 15.98 23.40
C LEU A 219 -5.03 15.54 22.52
N LEU A 220 -5.75 16.49 21.91
CA LEU A 220 -6.81 16.21 20.95
C LEU A 220 -6.28 15.55 19.68
N GLY A 221 -5.12 15.99 19.19
CA GLY A 221 -4.43 15.33 18.09
C GLY A 221 -4.08 13.88 18.42
N ILE A 222 -3.58 13.62 19.63
CA ILE A 222 -3.30 12.25 20.09
C ILE A 222 -4.58 11.43 20.29
N ALA A 223 -5.65 12.04 20.81
CA ALA A 223 -6.91 11.34 21.04
C ALA A 223 -7.62 10.93 19.74
N ILE A 224 -7.39 11.67 18.65
CA ILE A 224 -7.93 11.38 17.31
C ILE A 224 -6.83 10.72 16.47
N PHE A 225 -6.27 9.63 16.99
CA PHE A 225 -5.16 8.91 16.36
C PHE A 225 -5.57 8.01 15.20
N PHE A 226 -6.86 7.71 15.07
CA PHE A 226 -7.34 6.68 14.13
C PHE A 226 -7.46 7.20 12.69
N ASP A 227 -7.49 8.52 12.47
CA ASP A 227 -7.58 9.13 11.14
C ASP A 227 -7.00 10.56 11.12
N ASP A 228 -6.09 10.83 10.20
CA ASP A 228 -5.39 12.10 10.03
C ASP A 228 -6.27 13.20 9.42
N TYR A 229 -7.17 12.86 8.50
CA TYR A 229 -8.12 13.82 7.92
C TYR A 229 -9.13 14.33 8.96
N ALA A 230 -9.72 13.44 9.74
CA ALA A 230 -10.64 13.77 10.82
C ALA A 230 -9.93 14.58 11.90
N ASN A 231 -8.68 14.24 12.23
CA ASN A 231 -7.86 14.98 13.17
C ASN A 231 -7.66 16.44 12.70
N THR A 232 -7.08 16.62 11.51
CA THR A 232 -6.78 17.96 10.97
C THR A 232 -8.03 18.82 10.77
N LEU A 233 -9.10 18.24 10.20
CA LEU A 233 -10.33 18.97 9.92
C LEU A 233 -11.12 19.29 11.19
N VAL A 234 -11.26 18.35 12.13
CA VAL A 234 -12.11 18.57 13.31
C VAL A 234 -11.38 19.36 14.38
N VAL A 235 -10.14 18.98 14.71
CA VAL A 235 -9.34 19.70 15.73
C VAL A 235 -9.03 21.10 15.21
N GLY A 236 -8.52 21.23 13.98
CA GLY A 236 -8.15 22.51 13.40
C GLY A 236 -9.32 23.51 13.32
N ASN A 237 -10.50 23.07 12.87
CA ASN A 237 -11.66 23.97 12.75
C ASN A 237 -12.29 24.30 14.11
N THR A 238 -12.30 23.34 15.05
CA THR A 238 -12.99 23.53 16.34
C THR A 238 -12.10 24.30 17.32
N MET A 239 -10.79 24.00 17.37
CA MET A 239 -9.85 24.69 18.25
C MET A 239 -9.54 26.11 17.79
N ARG A 240 -9.78 26.46 16.52
CA ARG A 240 -9.55 27.83 16.01
C ARG A 240 -10.18 28.92 16.88
N ALA A 241 -11.43 28.76 17.29
CA ALA A 241 -12.10 29.76 18.14
C ALA A 241 -11.52 29.80 19.57
N VAL A 242 -11.10 28.65 20.09
CA VAL A 242 -10.48 28.53 21.42
C VAL A 242 -9.10 29.17 21.42
N THR A 243 -8.27 28.86 20.42
CA THR A 243 -6.92 29.42 20.27
C THR A 243 -6.94 30.91 19.97
N ASP A 244 -7.87 31.39 19.14
CA ASP A 244 -8.06 32.82 18.86
C ASP A 244 -8.40 33.58 20.17
N LYS A 245 -9.27 33.01 21.03
CA LYS A 245 -9.59 33.58 22.36
C LYS A 245 -8.38 33.61 23.30
N LEU A 246 -7.53 32.59 23.22
CA LEU A 246 -6.32 32.47 24.03
C LEU A 246 -5.11 33.24 23.45
N LYS A 247 -5.26 33.90 22.29
CA LYS A 247 -4.17 34.62 21.58
C LYS A 247 -3.01 33.71 21.16
N ILE A 248 -3.32 32.48 20.76
CA ILE A 248 -2.38 31.57 20.09
C ILE A 248 -2.50 31.84 18.58
N SER A 249 -1.37 31.96 17.88
CA SER A 249 -1.34 32.19 16.44
C SER A 249 -1.93 31.03 15.65
N ARG A 250 -2.44 31.31 14.45
CA ARG A 250 -3.04 30.28 13.59
C ARG A 250 -1.97 29.35 13.01
N GLU A 251 -0.78 29.88 12.80
CA GLU A 251 0.42 29.17 12.39
C GLU A 251 0.81 28.13 13.46
N LYS A 252 0.80 28.52 14.75
CA LYS A 252 1.08 27.59 15.84
C LYS A 252 0.01 26.51 15.98
N LEU A 253 -1.27 26.88 15.86
CA LEU A 253 -2.36 25.91 15.84
C LEU A 253 -2.18 24.92 14.67
N ALA A 254 -1.93 25.41 13.46
CA ALA A 254 -1.71 24.58 12.28
C ALA A 254 -0.54 23.62 12.49
N TYR A 255 0.57 24.10 13.04
CA TYR A 255 1.74 23.27 13.33
C TYR A 255 1.45 22.17 14.35
N ILE A 256 0.75 22.47 15.46
CA ILE A 256 0.37 21.45 16.46
C ILE A 256 -0.55 20.40 15.83
N VAL A 257 -1.56 20.83 15.07
CA VAL A 257 -2.55 19.93 14.45
C VAL A 257 -1.91 19.04 13.38
N ASP A 258 -1.08 19.61 12.52
CA ASP A 258 -0.38 18.87 11.46
C ASP A 258 0.56 17.80 12.03
N SER A 259 1.38 18.21 13.00
CA SER A 259 2.38 17.32 13.62
C SER A 259 1.80 16.32 14.62
N THR A 260 0.50 16.36 14.89
CA THR A 260 -0.22 15.36 15.69
C THR A 260 -1.19 14.53 14.85
N ALA A 261 -1.34 14.82 13.55
CA ALA A 261 -2.15 14.04 12.64
C ALA A 261 -1.36 12.82 12.12
N ALA A 262 -0.56 12.99 11.07
CA ALA A 262 0.18 11.88 10.46
C ALA A 262 1.13 11.18 11.43
N PRO A 263 1.94 11.88 12.27
CA PRO A 263 2.85 11.20 13.21
C PRO A 263 2.18 10.24 14.20
N VAL A 264 1.03 10.61 14.76
CA VAL A 264 0.32 9.73 15.72
C VAL A 264 -0.25 8.53 14.97
N VAL A 265 -0.81 8.78 13.79
CA VAL A 265 -1.43 7.75 12.95
C VAL A 265 -0.43 6.70 12.48
N SER A 266 0.83 7.06 12.21
CA SER A 266 1.91 6.14 11.81
C SER A 266 2.47 5.26 12.92
N ILE A 267 2.16 5.55 14.20
CA ILE A 267 2.64 4.74 15.34
C ILE A 267 1.51 4.08 16.11
N ALA A 268 0.27 4.46 15.83
CA ALA A 268 -0.89 3.93 16.53
C ALA A 268 -1.25 2.53 16.04
N PHE A 269 -1.78 1.74 16.95
CA PHE A 269 -2.05 0.32 16.73
C PHE A 269 -3.13 0.07 15.66
N VAL A 270 -4.17 0.91 15.60
CA VAL A 270 -5.29 0.77 14.68
C VAL A 270 -5.63 2.13 14.10
N THR A 271 -5.46 2.29 12.80
CA THR A 271 -5.69 3.54 12.07
C THR A 271 -6.18 3.29 10.66
N THR A 272 -6.48 4.34 9.90
CA THR A 272 -6.73 4.24 8.46
C THR A 272 -5.51 3.80 7.65
N TRP A 273 -4.29 3.90 8.20
CA TRP A 273 -3.04 3.59 7.52
C TRP A 273 -2.56 2.16 7.74
N ILE A 274 -2.99 1.54 8.84
CA ILE A 274 -2.43 0.27 9.32
C ILE A 274 -2.43 -0.83 8.25
N GLY A 275 -3.47 -0.93 7.41
CA GLY A 275 -3.45 -2.00 6.41
C GLY A 275 -2.57 -1.76 5.20
N ALA A 276 -2.26 -0.51 4.85
CA ALA A 276 -1.24 -0.27 3.84
C ALA A 276 0.14 -0.63 4.39
N GLU A 277 0.44 -0.22 5.63
CA GLU A 277 1.68 -0.59 6.31
C GLU A 277 1.83 -2.10 6.42
N LEU A 278 0.78 -2.81 6.87
CA LEU A 278 0.78 -4.27 6.94
C LEU A 278 0.88 -4.92 5.56
N SER A 279 0.29 -4.33 4.51
CA SER A 279 0.43 -4.82 3.14
C SER A 279 1.89 -4.84 2.70
N TYR A 280 2.57 -3.70 2.82
CA TYR A 280 3.94 -3.55 2.36
C TYR A 280 4.90 -4.42 3.19
N ILE A 281 4.65 -4.52 4.49
CA ILE A 281 5.37 -5.44 5.36
C ILE A 281 5.13 -6.89 4.91
N GLN A 282 3.88 -7.28 4.63
CA GLN A 282 3.56 -8.64 4.20
C GLN A 282 4.20 -8.98 2.85
N ASP A 283 4.18 -8.06 1.89
CA ASP A 283 4.83 -8.25 0.59
C ASP A 283 6.33 -8.46 0.77
N GLY A 284 6.98 -7.66 1.64
CA GLY A 284 8.38 -7.87 2.01
C GLY A 284 8.65 -9.21 2.70
N ILE A 285 7.78 -9.64 3.62
CA ILE A 285 7.88 -10.94 4.30
C ILE A 285 7.77 -12.10 3.30
N ASN A 286 6.84 -12.01 2.35
CA ASN A 286 6.64 -13.03 1.32
C ASN A 286 7.88 -13.19 0.45
N VAL A 287 8.51 -12.07 0.05
CA VAL A 287 9.76 -12.07 -0.72
C VAL A 287 10.91 -12.72 0.07
N LEU A 288 11.02 -12.41 1.37
CA LEU A 288 12.08 -12.95 2.22
C LEU A 288 11.82 -14.39 2.70
N GLY A 289 10.59 -14.91 2.54
CA GLY A 289 10.20 -16.24 3.02
C GLY A 289 10.17 -16.37 4.55
N ILE A 290 10.00 -15.25 5.28
CA ILE A 290 9.97 -15.23 6.74
C ILE A 290 8.60 -15.70 7.24
N LYS A 291 8.57 -16.47 8.34
CA LYS A 291 7.33 -16.96 8.97
C LYS A 291 6.92 -16.11 10.16
N GLU A 292 6.79 -14.80 9.96
CA GLU A 292 6.25 -13.87 10.96
C GLU A 292 4.99 -13.19 10.42
N SER A 293 4.04 -12.85 11.29
CA SER A 293 2.92 -12.02 10.89
C SER A 293 3.36 -10.58 10.62
N ALA A 294 2.71 -9.94 9.64
CA ALA A 294 2.96 -8.52 9.35
C ALA A 294 2.78 -7.61 10.58
N TYR A 295 1.84 -7.94 11.47
CA TYR A 295 1.63 -7.19 12.72
C TYR A 295 2.80 -7.32 13.69
N SER A 296 3.41 -8.51 13.81
CA SER A 296 4.60 -8.71 14.65
C SER A 296 5.74 -7.82 14.17
N VAL A 297 6.00 -7.82 12.86
CA VAL A 297 7.04 -7.00 12.23
C VAL A 297 6.73 -5.51 12.38
N PHE A 298 5.47 -5.09 12.24
CA PHE A 298 5.04 -3.71 12.49
C PHE A 298 5.31 -3.26 13.94
N ILE A 299 4.94 -4.05 14.95
CA ILE A 299 5.22 -3.71 16.35
C ILE A 299 6.73 -3.60 16.60
N ASN A 300 7.51 -4.51 16.01
CA ASN A 300 8.97 -4.46 16.08
C ASN A 300 9.57 -3.29 15.29
N SER A 301 8.86 -2.72 14.31
CA SER A 301 9.33 -1.56 13.54
C SER A 301 9.09 -0.25 14.30
N LEU A 302 8.13 -0.19 15.23
CA LEU A 302 7.83 1.00 16.04
C LEU A 302 9.04 1.54 16.82
N ARG A 303 9.99 0.68 17.20
CA ARG A 303 11.26 1.10 17.85
C ARG A 303 12.16 1.94 16.94
N PHE A 304 11.94 1.87 15.63
CA PHE A 304 12.65 2.63 14.61
C PHE A 304 11.84 3.83 14.09
N SER A 305 10.62 4.06 14.62
CA SER A 305 9.77 5.21 14.27
C SER A 305 10.23 6.49 14.96
N PHE A 306 11.50 6.86 14.76
CA PHE A 306 12.15 7.99 15.43
C PHE A 306 11.48 9.33 15.12
N TYR A 307 11.17 9.60 13.85
CA TYR A 307 10.60 10.88 13.44
C TYR A 307 9.23 11.16 14.08
N PRO A 308 8.24 10.24 14.03
CA PRO A 308 6.97 10.46 14.70
C PRO A 308 7.11 10.70 16.21
N ILE A 309 7.90 9.85 16.89
CA ILE A 309 8.10 9.92 18.35
C ILE A 309 8.76 11.25 18.71
N PHE A 310 9.86 11.61 18.03
CA PHE A 310 10.58 12.84 18.31
C PHE A 310 9.76 14.08 17.98
N THR A 311 8.94 14.05 16.93
CA THR A 311 8.05 15.18 16.58
C THR A 311 7.00 15.44 17.67
N LEU A 312 6.37 14.38 18.19
CA LEU A 312 5.38 14.50 19.26
C LEU A 312 6.00 15.02 20.56
N ILE A 313 7.18 14.51 20.93
CA ILE A 313 7.94 14.98 22.10
C ILE A 313 8.38 16.42 21.89
N PHE A 314 8.90 16.76 20.70
CA PHE A 314 9.41 18.09 20.39
C PHE A 314 8.33 19.15 20.54
N ILE A 315 7.12 18.90 20.03
CA ILE A 315 6.00 19.84 20.19
C ILE A 315 5.56 19.94 21.63
N LEU A 316 5.49 18.83 22.35
CA LEU A 316 5.21 18.86 23.77
C LEU A 316 6.22 19.73 24.52
N LEU A 317 7.51 19.59 24.23
CA LEU A 317 8.57 20.43 24.80
C LEU A 317 8.40 21.91 24.43
N LEU A 318 8.08 22.23 23.18
CA LEU A 318 7.82 23.62 22.78
C LEU A 318 6.65 24.24 23.54
N ILE A 319 5.57 23.47 23.74
CA ILE A 319 4.40 23.91 24.50
C ILE A 319 4.75 24.09 25.99
N LEU A 320 5.53 23.17 26.56
CA LEU A 320 5.89 23.21 27.97
C LEU A 320 6.88 24.34 28.30
N LEU A 321 7.86 24.55 27.43
CA LEU A 321 8.93 25.54 27.59
C LEU A 321 8.52 26.93 27.12
N GLU A 322 7.44 27.06 26.33
CA GLU A 322 6.97 28.32 25.73
C GLU A 322 8.07 29.05 24.92
N LYS A 323 8.99 28.27 24.35
CA LYS A 323 10.13 28.75 23.56
C LYS A 323 9.92 28.47 22.08
N ASP A 324 9.11 29.31 21.44
CA ASP A 324 9.00 29.32 19.97
C ASP A 324 10.26 29.93 19.33
N PHE A 325 10.60 29.48 18.12
CA PHE A 325 11.77 29.95 17.37
C PHE A 325 11.41 30.33 15.93
N GLY A 326 12.30 31.08 15.27
CA GLY A 326 12.18 31.44 13.85
C GLY A 326 10.89 32.18 13.49
N PRO A 327 10.28 31.88 12.33
CA PRO A 327 9.03 32.51 11.89
C PRO A 327 7.88 32.29 12.88
N MET A 328 7.83 31.14 13.54
CA MET A 328 6.77 30.81 14.52
C MET A 328 6.78 31.79 15.70
N TYR A 329 7.96 32.13 16.21
CA TYR A 329 8.10 33.12 17.28
C TYR A 329 7.56 34.50 16.89
N THR A 330 7.79 34.91 15.63
CA THR A 330 7.27 36.18 15.14
C THR A 330 5.74 36.18 15.02
N ALA A 331 5.15 35.06 14.61
CA ALA A 331 3.71 34.88 14.54
C ALA A 331 3.07 34.90 15.94
N GLU A 332 3.66 34.18 16.90
CA GLU A 332 3.20 34.18 18.29
C GLU A 332 3.27 35.58 18.91
N LYS A 333 4.38 36.31 18.74
CA LYS A 333 4.51 37.70 19.19
C LYS A 333 3.45 38.63 18.60
N LYS A 334 3.12 38.48 17.32
CA LYS A 334 2.05 39.24 16.65
C LYS A 334 0.68 38.91 17.27
N ALA A 335 0.39 37.63 17.51
CA ALA A 335 -0.85 37.18 18.13
C ALA A 335 -1.05 37.77 19.54
N ILE A 336 0.02 37.94 20.34
CA ILE A 336 -0.07 38.58 21.67
C ILE A 336 -0.45 40.06 21.53
N LYS A 337 0.18 40.75 20.59
CA LYS A 337 0.07 42.21 20.37
C LYS A 337 -1.25 42.62 19.71
N LEU A 338 -1.87 41.72 18.94
CA LEU A 338 -3.17 41.97 18.33
C LEU A 338 -4.22 42.22 19.43
N LYS A 339 -4.68 43.47 19.54
CA LYS A 339 -5.94 43.80 20.22
C LYS A 339 -7.03 43.10 19.42
N THR A 340 -7.74 42.18 20.08
CA THR A 340 -8.77 41.28 19.56
C THR A 340 -9.53 41.90 18.39
N ILE A 341 -9.28 41.45 17.16
CA ILE A 341 -10.06 41.89 16.00
C ILE A 341 -11.49 41.39 16.20
N LYS A 342 -12.40 42.37 16.31
CA LYS A 342 -13.85 42.18 16.34
C LYS A 342 -14.34 41.48 15.07
N LYS A 343 -14.70 40.23 15.28
CA LYS A 343 -15.72 39.37 14.65
C LYS A 343 -15.03 38.02 14.62
N SER A 344 -15.25 37.23 15.70
CA SER A 344 -15.23 35.79 15.53
C SER A 344 -16.05 35.55 14.26
N ALA A 345 -15.40 35.11 13.17
CA ALA A 345 -16.13 34.58 12.05
C ALA A 345 -17.15 33.66 12.70
N LYS A 346 -18.45 33.99 12.57
CA LYS A 346 -19.53 33.16 13.12
C LYS A 346 -19.11 31.77 12.72
N ILE A 347 -18.76 30.92 13.70
CA ILE A 347 -18.56 29.50 13.44
C ILE A 347 -19.80 29.16 12.66
N ASP A 348 -19.65 28.76 11.39
CA ASP A 348 -20.78 28.31 10.61
C ASP A 348 -21.35 27.17 11.43
N LYS A 349 -22.40 27.49 12.19
CA LYS A 349 -23.17 26.54 12.95
C LYS A 349 -23.98 25.79 11.90
N LYS A 350 -23.31 25.02 11.03
CA LYS A 350 -23.90 23.77 10.59
C LYS A 350 -24.20 23.05 11.89
N LYS A 351 -25.49 23.03 12.26
CA LYS A 351 -26.00 22.36 13.45
C LYS A 351 -25.57 20.90 13.33
N PHE A 352 -24.47 20.54 13.98
CA PHE A 352 -24.18 19.14 14.25
C PHE A 352 -25.30 18.66 15.18
N LEU A 353 -25.86 17.50 14.84
CA LEU A 353 -27.13 17.03 15.41
C LEU A 353 -26.98 16.59 16.88
N SER A 354 -25.76 16.20 17.31
CA SER A 354 -25.40 15.98 18.71
C SER A 354 -23.90 16.16 18.93
N GLU A 355 -23.46 16.68 20.08
CA GLU A 355 -22.03 16.89 20.39
C GLU A 355 -21.56 15.96 21.53
N LYS A 356 -21.87 14.67 21.39
CA LYS A 356 -21.62 13.65 22.42
C LYS A 356 -20.35 12.84 22.09
N TRP A 357 -19.31 12.98 22.92
CA TRP A 357 -18.00 12.34 22.71
C TRP A 357 -18.07 10.82 22.57
N TYR A 358 -19.03 10.19 23.26
CA TYR A 358 -19.16 8.74 23.27
C TYR A 358 -19.57 8.14 21.91
N ASN A 359 -20.13 8.96 21.00
CA ASN A 359 -20.48 8.54 19.63
C ASN A 359 -19.26 8.30 18.74
N ALA A 360 -18.09 8.85 19.10
CA ALA A 360 -16.82 8.50 18.45
C ALA A 360 -16.05 7.46 19.28
N PHE A 361 -16.07 7.60 20.62
CA PHE A 361 -15.31 6.73 21.52
C PHE A 361 -15.68 5.25 21.39
N PHE A 362 -16.96 4.89 21.49
CA PHE A 362 -17.35 3.48 21.50
C PHE A 362 -17.07 2.77 20.16
N PRO A 363 -17.41 3.32 18.98
CA PRO A 363 -17.04 2.70 17.70
C PRO A 363 -15.52 2.49 17.54
N VAL A 364 -14.72 3.49 17.88
CA VAL A 364 -13.25 3.39 17.80
C VAL A 364 -12.73 2.33 18.78
N LEU A 365 -13.23 2.33 20.02
CA LEU A 365 -12.87 1.35 21.04
C LEU A 365 -13.21 -0.08 20.61
N THR A 366 -14.35 -0.27 19.93
CA THR A 366 -14.75 -1.55 19.35
C THR A 366 -13.79 -2.01 18.26
N ILE A 367 -13.25 -1.13 17.42
CA ILE A 367 -12.22 -1.55 16.46
C ILE A 367 -10.95 -1.95 17.19
N ILE A 368 -10.46 -1.16 18.14
CA ILE A 368 -9.22 -1.48 18.88
C ILE A 368 -9.32 -2.85 19.56
N PHE A 369 -10.33 -3.05 20.40
CA PHE A 369 -10.50 -4.34 21.09
C PHE A 369 -10.94 -5.44 20.14
N GLY A 370 -11.74 -5.14 19.12
CA GLY A 370 -12.11 -6.11 18.10
C GLY A 370 -10.90 -6.65 17.34
N THR A 371 -9.93 -5.79 17.02
CA THR A 371 -8.67 -6.19 16.39
C THR A 371 -7.84 -7.04 17.34
N LEU A 372 -7.66 -6.61 18.60
CA LEU A 372 -6.93 -7.41 19.60
C LEU A 372 -7.56 -8.79 19.83
N CYS A 373 -8.88 -8.85 20.04
CA CYS A 373 -9.61 -10.11 20.19
C CYS A 373 -9.55 -10.96 18.93
N GLY A 374 -9.65 -10.34 17.74
CA GLY A 374 -9.51 -11.02 16.47
C GLY A 374 -8.13 -11.65 16.29
N LEU A 375 -7.06 -10.92 16.61
CA LEU A 375 -5.68 -11.42 16.53
C LEU A 375 -5.50 -12.61 17.48
N LEU A 376 -6.00 -12.51 18.71
CA LEU A 376 -5.95 -13.61 19.68
C LEU A 376 -6.76 -14.84 19.22
N TYR A 377 -7.94 -14.63 18.64
CA TYR A 377 -8.81 -15.70 18.16
C TYR A 377 -8.22 -16.40 16.92
N THR A 378 -7.77 -15.63 15.93
CA THR A 378 -7.24 -16.17 14.67
C THR A 378 -5.85 -16.78 14.82
N GLY A 379 -5.06 -16.32 15.80
CA GLY A 379 -3.73 -16.85 16.11
C GLY A 379 -3.72 -17.89 17.23
N TRP A 380 -4.90 -18.34 17.69
CA TRP A 380 -4.99 -19.25 18.83
C TRP A 380 -4.27 -20.56 18.56
N ASN A 381 -3.30 -20.89 19.40
CA ASN A 381 -2.61 -22.17 19.39
C ASN A 381 -2.60 -22.77 20.80
N GLN A 382 -3.29 -23.90 20.95
CA GLN A 382 -3.46 -24.59 22.22
C GLN A 382 -2.10 -25.04 22.80
N GLU A 383 -1.16 -25.46 21.96
CA GLU A 383 0.17 -25.92 22.38
C GLU A 383 1.00 -24.79 23.02
N VAL A 384 0.83 -23.56 22.55
CA VAL A 384 1.52 -22.38 23.10
C VAL A 384 0.88 -21.93 24.41
N TRP A 385 -0.45 -22.03 24.50
CA TRP A 385 -1.19 -21.62 25.68
C TRP A 385 -0.95 -22.54 26.87
N ASP A 386 -0.88 -23.85 26.62
CA ASP A 386 -0.69 -24.88 27.65
C ASP A 386 0.78 -25.03 28.09
N ASN A 387 1.72 -24.41 27.38
CA ASN A 387 3.15 -24.47 27.73
C ASN A 387 3.46 -23.60 28.96
N GLU A 388 3.68 -24.21 30.12
CA GLU A 388 4.00 -23.50 31.37
C GLU A 388 5.37 -22.80 31.37
N ASN A 389 6.28 -23.17 30.46
CA ASN A 389 7.63 -22.61 30.39
C ASN A 389 7.70 -21.23 29.70
N ILE A 390 6.58 -20.75 29.14
CA ILE A 390 6.52 -19.48 28.40
C ILE A 390 5.80 -18.43 29.25
N ASN A 391 6.44 -17.28 29.45
CA ASN A 391 5.82 -16.15 30.13
C ASN A 391 4.56 -15.66 29.39
N PHE A 392 3.57 -15.15 30.14
CA PHE A 392 2.29 -14.68 29.58
C PHE A 392 2.46 -13.69 28.41
N LEU A 393 3.36 -12.71 28.53
CA LEU A 393 3.64 -11.75 27.45
C LEU A 393 4.21 -12.43 26.19
N SER A 394 5.08 -13.42 26.37
CA SER A 394 5.65 -14.20 25.27
C SER A 394 4.60 -15.12 24.62
N LYS A 395 3.64 -15.65 25.40
CA LYS A 395 2.47 -16.39 24.86
C LYS A 395 1.63 -15.50 23.96
N ILE A 396 1.26 -14.31 24.43
CA ILE A 396 0.49 -13.33 23.64
C ILE A 396 1.26 -12.95 22.37
N SER A 397 2.56 -12.65 22.50
CA SER A 397 3.40 -12.30 21.34
C SER A 397 3.41 -13.41 20.29
N ASN A 398 3.51 -14.68 20.70
CA ASN A 398 3.53 -15.82 19.78
C ASN A 398 2.16 -16.06 19.13
N ILE A 399 1.08 -15.92 19.89
CA ILE A 399 -0.30 -16.00 19.37
C ILE A 399 -0.54 -14.90 18.33
N ILE A 400 -0.18 -13.65 18.62
CA ILE A 400 -0.28 -12.54 17.66
C ILE A 400 0.63 -12.78 16.44
N GLY A 401 1.82 -13.36 16.66
CA GLY A 401 2.75 -13.74 15.60
C GLY A 401 2.20 -14.74 14.59
N ASN A 402 1.28 -15.62 15.01
CA ASN A 402 0.65 -16.62 14.14
C ASN A 402 -0.76 -16.20 13.64
N SER A 403 -1.21 -15.01 13.99
CA SER A 403 -2.57 -14.57 13.70
C SER A 403 -2.80 -14.16 12.25
N ASN A 404 -4.05 -14.30 11.79
CA ASN A 404 -4.49 -13.70 10.54
C ASN A 404 -4.92 -12.25 10.80
N SER A 405 -3.98 -11.33 10.54
CA SER A 405 -4.17 -9.90 10.74
C SER A 405 -5.31 -9.32 9.91
N TYR A 406 -5.42 -9.75 8.65
CA TYR A 406 -6.41 -9.23 7.70
C TYR A 406 -7.85 -9.56 8.12
N LYS A 407 -8.13 -10.81 8.50
CA LYS A 407 -9.46 -11.23 8.98
C LYS A 407 -9.85 -10.48 10.25
N SER A 408 -8.92 -10.36 11.19
CA SER A 408 -9.09 -9.63 12.45
C SER A 408 -9.49 -8.17 12.21
N LEU A 409 -8.83 -7.48 11.28
CA LEU A 409 -9.13 -6.09 10.92
C LEU A 409 -10.49 -5.93 10.23
N ILE A 410 -10.88 -6.85 9.34
CA ILE A 410 -12.20 -6.82 8.69
C ILE A 410 -13.32 -6.97 9.73
N TRP A 411 -13.22 -7.96 10.63
CA TRP A 411 -14.27 -8.16 11.64
C TRP A 411 -14.36 -6.98 12.61
N ALA A 412 -13.21 -6.46 13.05
CA ALA A 412 -13.16 -5.31 13.94
C ALA A 412 -13.77 -4.06 13.32
N SER A 413 -13.39 -3.74 12.08
CA SER A 413 -13.91 -2.57 11.35
C SER A 413 -15.41 -2.70 11.04
N LEU A 414 -15.89 -3.89 10.69
CA LEU A 414 -17.31 -4.16 10.50
C LEU A 414 -18.10 -3.91 11.80
N LEU A 415 -17.63 -4.45 12.93
CA LEU A 415 -18.27 -4.23 14.23
C LEU A 415 -18.28 -2.74 14.62
N GLY A 416 -17.20 -2.01 14.36
CA GLY A 416 -17.12 -0.56 14.57
C GLY A 416 -18.15 0.21 13.73
N VAL A 417 -18.28 -0.13 12.45
CA VAL A 417 -19.31 0.46 11.56
C VAL A 417 -20.71 0.14 12.07
N VAL A 418 -21.02 -1.12 12.37
CA VAL A 418 -22.34 -1.54 12.86
C VAL A 418 -22.68 -0.81 14.16
N LEU A 419 -21.75 -0.70 15.10
CA LEU A 419 -21.96 0.03 16.34
C LEU A 419 -22.19 1.53 16.09
N SER A 420 -21.43 2.13 15.18
CA SER A 420 -21.61 3.55 14.82
C SER A 420 -22.99 3.83 14.21
N ILE A 421 -23.50 2.93 13.36
CA ILE A 421 -24.85 3.00 12.78
C ILE A 421 -25.89 2.84 13.89
N PHE A 422 -25.76 1.80 14.71
CA PHE A 422 -26.68 1.51 15.80
C PHE A 422 -26.81 2.69 16.77
N MET A 423 -25.67 3.23 17.23
CA MET A 423 -25.64 4.36 18.15
C MET A 423 -26.25 5.63 17.54
N THR A 424 -26.01 5.87 16.24
CA THR A 424 -26.52 7.06 15.54
C THR A 424 -28.04 7.00 15.40
N ILE A 425 -28.59 5.83 15.05
CA ILE A 425 -30.03 5.62 14.84
C ILE A 425 -30.78 5.51 16.18
N SER A 426 -30.25 4.74 17.14
CA SER A 426 -30.86 4.55 18.46
C SER A 426 -31.05 5.89 19.20
N GLN A 427 -30.07 6.79 19.06
CA GLN A 427 -30.15 8.14 19.64
C GLN A 427 -30.94 9.13 18.79
N LYS A 428 -31.50 8.70 17.65
CA LYS A 428 -32.25 9.53 16.69
C LYS A 428 -31.47 10.78 16.25
N ILE A 429 -30.15 10.64 16.11
CA ILE A 429 -29.27 11.75 15.68
C ILE A 429 -29.47 12.00 14.18
N MET A 430 -29.52 10.91 13.40
CA MET A 430 -29.70 10.93 11.95
C MET A 430 -30.66 9.81 11.52
N SER A 431 -31.32 9.96 10.37
CA SER A 431 -32.08 8.87 9.78
C SER A 431 -31.13 7.77 9.27
N LEU A 432 -31.65 6.55 9.04
CA LEU A 432 -30.87 5.47 8.44
C LEU A 432 -30.30 5.91 7.07
N LYS A 433 -31.10 6.62 6.26
CA LYS A 433 -30.68 7.13 4.95
C LYS A 433 -29.48 8.06 5.08
N ASP A 434 -29.56 9.08 5.94
CA ASP A 434 -28.46 10.04 6.13
C ASP A 434 -27.21 9.36 6.72
N THR A 435 -27.41 8.34 7.55
CA THR A 435 -26.32 7.55 8.14
C THR A 435 -25.57 6.77 7.06
N ILE A 436 -26.30 6.10 6.16
CA ILE A 436 -25.69 5.39 5.02
C ILE A 436 -25.05 6.37 4.03
N GLU A 437 -25.65 7.53 3.77
CA GLU A 437 -25.01 8.57 2.95
C GLU A 437 -23.70 9.08 3.58
N SER A 438 -23.64 9.16 4.91
CA SER A 438 -22.41 9.53 5.63
C SER A 438 -21.34 8.45 5.56
N LEU A 439 -21.74 7.17 5.63
CA LEU A 439 -20.86 6.02 5.40
C LEU A 439 -20.27 6.03 3.98
N ILE A 440 -21.11 6.24 2.96
CA ILE A 440 -20.67 6.37 1.57
C ILE A 440 -19.78 7.62 1.40
N GLY A 441 -20.08 8.71 2.10
CA GLY A 441 -19.23 9.89 2.17
C GLY A 441 -17.83 9.56 2.68
N GLY A 442 -17.73 8.71 3.71
CA GLY A 442 -16.47 8.16 4.21
C GLY A 442 -15.73 7.30 3.18
N PHE A 443 -16.44 6.43 2.46
CA PHE A 443 -15.84 5.62 1.39
C PHE A 443 -15.25 6.48 0.26
N LYS A 444 -15.91 7.59 -0.09
CA LYS A 444 -15.41 8.54 -1.10
C LYS A 444 -14.08 9.18 -0.69
N LEU A 445 -13.85 9.42 0.60
CA LEU A 445 -12.57 9.94 1.10
C LEU A 445 -11.43 8.93 0.92
N MET A 446 -11.73 7.64 1.05
CA MET A 446 -10.75 6.55 0.90
C MET A 446 -10.50 6.14 -0.57
N PHE A 447 -11.32 6.61 -1.51
CA PHE A 447 -11.24 6.18 -2.90
C PHE A 447 -9.88 6.52 -3.55
N SER A 448 -9.37 7.73 -3.35
CA SER A 448 -8.06 8.14 -3.88
C SER A 448 -6.93 7.29 -3.30
N THR A 449 -7.00 6.98 -2.00
CA THR A 449 -6.03 6.14 -1.30
C THR A 449 -6.00 4.73 -1.89
N ILE A 450 -7.17 4.12 -2.09
CA ILE A 450 -7.29 2.76 -2.65
C ILE A 450 -6.73 2.70 -4.07
N LEU A 451 -6.97 3.73 -4.88
CA LEU A 451 -6.39 3.80 -6.22
C LEU A 451 -4.86 3.90 -6.19
N ILE A 452 -4.29 4.70 -5.28
CA ILE A 452 -2.84 4.80 -5.09
C ILE A 452 -2.27 3.45 -4.66
N LEU A 453 -2.86 2.78 -3.67
CA LEU A 453 -2.44 1.45 -3.22
C LEU A 453 -2.50 0.42 -4.35
N SER A 454 -3.58 0.43 -5.13
CA SER A 454 -3.76 -0.50 -6.26
C SER A 454 -2.66 -0.33 -7.31
N LEU A 455 -2.28 0.91 -7.62
CA LEU A 455 -1.16 1.21 -8.51
C LEU A 455 0.20 0.89 -7.87
N ALA A 456 0.36 1.11 -6.57
CA ALA A 456 1.58 0.77 -5.84
C ALA A 456 1.86 -0.74 -5.88
N TRP A 457 0.85 -1.57 -5.61
CA TRP A 457 0.95 -3.02 -5.73
C TRP A 457 1.22 -3.47 -7.16
N SER A 458 0.62 -2.80 -8.15
CA SER A 458 0.95 -3.06 -9.56
C SER A 458 2.42 -2.76 -9.87
N LEU A 459 2.98 -1.68 -9.33
CA LEU A 459 4.40 -1.37 -9.45
C LEU A 459 5.27 -2.39 -8.70
N ALA A 460 4.84 -2.85 -7.53
CA ALA A 460 5.52 -3.91 -6.78
C ALA A 460 5.57 -5.24 -7.56
N TYR A 461 4.49 -5.62 -8.23
CA TYR A 461 4.52 -6.80 -9.11
C TYR A 461 5.46 -6.63 -10.30
N ILE A 462 5.57 -5.42 -10.86
CA ILE A 462 6.55 -5.14 -11.91
C ILE A 462 7.98 -5.30 -11.38
N THR A 463 8.27 -4.78 -10.18
CA THR A 463 9.61 -4.86 -9.61
C THR A 463 9.98 -6.29 -9.18
N GLU A 464 9.01 -7.07 -8.72
CA GLU A 464 9.13 -8.51 -8.46
C GLU A 464 9.41 -9.28 -9.77
N ASP A 465 8.58 -9.08 -10.78
CA ASP A 465 8.69 -9.73 -12.09
C ASP A 465 10.04 -9.40 -12.80
N LEU A 466 10.60 -8.22 -12.55
CA LEU A 466 11.91 -7.79 -13.04
C LEU A 466 13.08 -8.12 -12.09
N HIS A 467 12.83 -8.79 -10.96
CA HIS A 467 13.83 -9.16 -9.95
C HIS A 467 14.69 -7.96 -9.48
N THR A 468 14.02 -6.84 -9.22
CA THR A 468 14.68 -5.61 -8.75
C THR A 468 15.37 -5.80 -7.41
N ALA A 469 14.78 -6.61 -6.52
CA ALA A 469 15.36 -6.94 -5.22
C ALA A 469 16.70 -7.69 -5.36
N ASP A 470 16.81 -8.63 -6.29
CA ASP A 470 18.06 -9.34 -6.59
C ASP A 470 19.13 -8.38 -7.13
N PHE A 471 18.76 -7.43 -7.98
CA PHE A 471 19.71 -6.41 -8.45
C PHE A 471 20.25 -5.55 -7.30
N ILE A 472 19.35 -5.00 -6.48
CA ILE A 472 19.74 -4.09 -5.40
C ILE A 472 20.56 -4.83 -4.34
N SER A 473 20.12 -6.02 -3.92
CA SER A 473 20.84 -6.80 -2.90
C SER A 473 22.25 -7.18 -3.36
N ASN A 474 22.42 -7.66 -4.59
CA ASN A 474 23.75 -8.00 -5.12
C ASN A 474 24.68 -6.78 -5.14
N ASN A 475 24.21 -5.61 -5.61
CA ASN A 475 25.03 -4.40 -5.63
C ASN A 475 25.34 -3.86 -4.22
N LEU A 476 24.38 -3.92 -3.28
CA LEU A 476 24.62 -3.49 -1.91
C LEU A 476 25.64 -4.37 -1.18
N ILE A 477 25.61 -5.69 -1.46
CA ILE A 477 26.61 -6.65 -0.97
C ILE A 477 27.98 -6.34 -1.57
N GLU A 478 28.06 -6.09 -2.88
CA GLU A 478 29.33 -5.71 -3.54
C GLU A 478 29.92 -4.41 -2.99
N LEU A 479 29.07 -3.43 -2.66
CA LEU A 479 29.48 -2.15 -2.09
C LEU A 479 29.74 -2.19 -0.57
N ASN A 480 29.56 -3.34 0.10
CA ASN A 480 29.66 -3.49 1.56
C ASN A 480 28.84 -2.43 2.34
N VAL A 481 27.65 -2.10 1.85
CA VAL A 481 26.79 -1.12 2.52
C VAL A 481 26.23 -1.73 3.79
N SER A 482 26.50 -1.09 4.92
CA SER A 482 25.97 -1.52 6.21
C SER A 482 24.44 -1.35 6.25
N PRO A 483 23.67 -2.39 6.67
CA PRO A 483 22.22 -2.30 6.80
C PRO A 483 21.73 -1.18 7.73
N TYR A 484 22.59 -0.70 8.65
CA TYR A 484 22.27 0.41 9.54
C TYR A 484 21.99 1.74 8.82
N TYR A 485 22.43 1.89 7.57
CA TYR A 485 22.13 3.09 6.77
C TYR A 485 20.73 3.07 6.14
N MET A 486 20.06 1.91 6.08
CA MET A 486 18.76 1.78 5.42
C MET A 486 17.70 2.74 5.96
N PRO A 487 17.48 2.86 7.29
CA PRO A 487 16.49 3.82 7.82
C PRO A 487 16.79 5.27 7.43
N ALA A 488 18.07 5.66 7.37
CA ALA A 488 18.48 7.03 7.01
C ALA A 488 18.27 7.31 5.51
N LEU A 489 18.63 6.37 4.65
CA LEU A 489 18.42 6.49 3.20
C LEU A 489 16.93 6.53 2.87
N THR A 490 16.14 5.61 3.44
CA THR A 490 14.68 5.61 3.29
C THR A 490 14.09 6.92 3.78
N PHE A 491 14.51 7.43 4.95
CA PHE A 491 14.02 8.71 5.47
C PHE A 491 14.30 9.88 4.52
N ILE A 492 15.51 10.01 3.98
CA ILE A 492 15.87 11.09 3.06
C ILE A 492 15.04 10.99 1.76
N LEU A 493 14.92 9.80 1.19
CA LEU A 493 14.11 9.57 0.00
C LEU A 493 12.63 9.87 0.27
N SER A 494 12.09 9.42 1.41
CA SER A 494 10.73 9.74 1.86
C SER A 494 10.51 11.23 2.03
N ALA A 495 11.47 11.94 2.62
CA ALA A 495 11.37 13.39 2.76
C ALA A 495 11.35 14.10 1.40
N MET A 496 12.19 13.68 0.44
CA MET A 496 12.23 14.26 -0.90
C MET A 496 10.93 14.01 -1.68
N VAL A 497 10.45 12.76 -1.70
CA VAL A 497 9.22 12.39 -2.41
C VAL A 497 7.99 13.02 -1.76
N ALA A 498 7.91 13.06 -0.42
CA ALA A 498 6.82 13.72 0.30
C ALA A 498 6.79 15.22 0.03
N PHE A 499 7.95 15.87 0.04
CA PHE A 499 8.06 17.29 -0.26
C PHE A 499 7.61 17.63 -1.68
N SER A 500 7.99 16.82 -2.67
CA SER A 500 7.62 17.07 -4.06
C SER A 500 6.18 16.71 -4.40
N THR A 501 5.66 15.60 -3.88
CA THR A 501 4.30 15.13 -4.21
C THR A 501 3.22 15.76 -3.35
N GLY A 502 3.57 16.28 -2.17
CA GLY A 502 2.60 16.78 -1.19
C GLY A 502 1.62 15.72 -0.69
N SER A 503 1.91 14.44 -0.90
CA SER A 503 0.99 13.31 -0.61
C SER A 503 1.68 12.23 0.21
N SER A 504 1.19 12.02 1.43
CA SER A 504 1.67 10.95 2.31
C SER A 504 1.42 9.57 1.73
N TRP A 505 0.23 9.32 1.15
CA TRP A 505 -0.13 8.03 0.55
C TRP A 505 0.71 7.73 -0.67
N GLY A 506 0.99 8.75 -1.49
CA GLY A 506 1.86 8.59 -2.64
C GLY A 506 3.32 8.34 -2.27
N THR A 507 3.81 8.98 -1.21
CA THR A 507 5.17 8.79 -0.74
C THR A 507 5.42 7.35 -0.30
N MET A 508 4.52 6.78 0.53
CA MET A 508 4.62 5.38 0.94
C MET A 508 4.45 4.40 -0.23
N ALA A 509 3.65 4.75 -1.23
CA ALA A 509 3.45 3.90 -2.40
C ALA A 509 4.65 3.86 -3.36
N ILE A 510 5.41 4.95 -3.45
CA ILE A 510 6.55 5.09 -4.37
C ILE A 510 7.83 4.47 -3.82
N ILE A 511 8.00 4.49 -2.49
CA ILE A 511 9.21 4.05 -1.77
C ILE A 511 9.03 2.62 -1.29
#